data_AF-A0A7C5CDG0-F1
#
_entry.id   AF-A0A7C5CDG0-F1
#
_cell.length_a   1.000
_cell.length_b   1.000
_cell.length_c   1.000
_cell.angle_alpha   90.00
_cell.angle_beta   90.00
_cell.angle_gamma   90.00
#
_symmetry.space_group_name_H-M   'P 1'
#
loop_
_entity.id
_entity.type
_entity.pdbx_description
1 polymer ?
#
loop_
_entity_poly.entity_id
_entity_poly.type
_entity_poly.pdbx_seq_one_letter_code
_entity_poly.pdbx_strand_id
1 'polypeptide(L)' 'GKVFRIGHLGSLTDVMALSGIATAEMCMVDLGLNVKLGSGVAAAQEFYRADFTQTQQSAA' A
#
# COMPACT_ATOMS: atom_id res chain seq x y z
N GLY A 1 -3.68 5.65 -23.20
CA GLY A 1 -4.38 5.15 -22.00
C GLY A 1 -4.57 6.31 -21.04
N LYS A 2 -5.68 6.35 -20.28
CA LYS A 2 -5.99 7.40 -19.30
C LYS A 2 -5.70 6.98 -17.84
N VAL A 3 -4.87 5.95 -17.64
CA VAL A 3 -4.63 5.31 -16.34
C VAL A 3 -3.14 5.20 -16.06
N PHE A 4 -2.76 5.30 -14.78
CA PHE A 4 -1.46 4.90 -14.28
C PHE A 4 -1.52 3.46 -13.73
N ARG A 5 -0.39 2.78 -13.66
CA ARG A 5 -0.28 1.39 -13.20
C ARG A 5 0.79 1.28 -12.13
N ILE A 6 0.52 0.51 -11.09
CA ILE A 6 1.48 0.15 -10.04
C ILE A 6 1.83 -1.32 -10.25
N GLY A 7 3.11 -1.61 -10.51
CA GLY A 7 3.60 -2.98 -10.65
C GLY A 7 3.87 -3.60 -9.28
N HIS A 8 3.47 -4.86 -9.10
CA HIS A 8 3.60 -5.61 -7.84
C HIS A 8 4.04 -7.06 -8.08
N LEU A 9 4.97 -7.27 -9.01
CA LEU A 9 5.49 -8.59 -9.40
C LEU A 9 6.98 -8.72 -9.07
N GLY A 10 7.44 -9.95 -8.83
CA GLY A 10 8.83 -10.27 -8.50
C GLY A 10 9.12 -10.28 -7.00
N SER A 11 10.38 -10.07 -6.62
CA SER A 11 10.81 -10.00 -5.21
C SER A 11 10.44 -8.62 -4.63
N LEU A 12 9.17 -8.48 -4.24
CA LEU A 12 8.62 -7.28 -3.63
C LEU A 12 8.24 -7.59 -2.18
N THR A 13 8.74 -6.81 -1.24
CA THR A 13 8.32 -6.91 0.17
C THR A 13 7.14 -5.98 0.45
N ASP A 14 6.40 -6.23 1.53
CA ASP A 14 5.28 -5.38 1.94
C ASP A 14 5.71 -3.92 2.13
N VAL A 15 6.90 -3.68 2.72
CA VAL A 15 7.42 -2.32 2.91
C VAL A 15 7.75 -1.62 1.59
N MET A 16 8.15 -2.37 0.55
CA MET A 16 8.34 -1.81 -0.80
C MET A 16 7.00 -1.41 -1.43
N ALA A 17 5.95 -2.24 -1.25
CA ALA A 17 4.60 -1.88 -1.67
C ALA A 17 4.10 -0.61 -0.97
N LEU A 18 4.30 -0.51 0.36
CA LEU A 18 3.95 0.67 1.15
C LEU A 18 4.65 1.95 0.64
N SER A 19 5.93 1.88 0.30
CA SER A 19 6.64 3.02 -0.30
C SER A 19 6.06 3.45 -1.65
N GLY A 20 5.58 2.51 -2.47
CA GLY A 20 4.88 2.82 -3.72
C GLY A 20 3.57 3.57 -3.48
N ILE A 21 2.77 3.13 -2.49
CA ILE A 21 1.52 3.78 -2.10
C ILE A 21 1.77 5.20 -1.58
N ALA A 22 2.72 5.37 -0.66
CA ALA A 22 3.08 6.67 -0.11
C ALA A 22 3.55 7.64 -1.21
N THR A 23 4.34 7.15 -2.17
CA THR A 23 4.79 7.95 -3.32
C THR A 23 3.61 8.39 -4.19
N ALA A 24 2.64 7.50 -4.44
CA ALA A 24 1.45 7.85 -5.21
C ALA A 24 0.59 8.91 -4.49
N GLU A 25 0.41 8.80 -3.17
CA GLU A 25 -0.32 9.81 -2.38
C GLU A 25 0.34 11.19 -2.44
N MET A 26 1.67 11.26 -2.28
CA MET A 26 2.42 12.53 -2.41
C MET A 26 2.22 13.14 -3.80
N CYS A 27 2.42 12.36 -4.87
CA CYS A 27 2.22 12.84 -6.25
C CYS A 27 0.80 13.33 -6.51
N MET A 28 -0.23 12.63 -5.99
CA MET A 28 -1.62 13.04 -6.18
C MET A 28 -1.92 14.37 -5.47
N VAL A 29 -1.41 14.56 -4.26
CA VAL A 29 -1.54 15.83 -3.53
C VAL A 29 -0.83 16.97 -4.25
N ASP A 30 0.39 16.74 -4.73
CA ASP A 30 1.17 17.74 -5.48
C ASP A 30 0.46 18.18 -6.77
N LEU A 31 -0.29 17.26 -7.40
CA LEU A 31 -1.11 17.53 -8.58
C LEU A 31 -2.48 18.16 -8.25
N GLY A 32 -2.76 18.46 -6.99
CA GLY A 32 -4.00 19.12 -6.55
C GLY A 32 -5.19 18.18 -6.39
N LEU A 33 -4.99 16.86 -6.32
CA LEU A 33 -6.05 15.93 -6.00
C LEU A 33 -6.33 15.95 -4.49
N ASN A 34 -7.60 15.83 -4.11
CA ASN A 34 -8.02 15.78 -2.71
C ASN A 34 -7.80 14.39 -2.11
N VAL A 35 -6.55 14.07 -1.79
CA VAL A 35 -6.14 12.81 -1.14
C VAL A 35 -5.63 13.10 0.27
N LYS A 36 -6.08 12.33 1.26
CA LYS A 36 -5.54 12.38 2.62
C LYS A 36 -4.24 11.58 2.67
N LEU A 37 -3.11 12.25 2.90
CA LEU A 37 -1.82 11.57 3.06
C LEU A 37 -1.89 10.50 4.16
N GLY A 38 -1.31 9.33 3.87
CA GLY A 38 -1.25 8.17 4.75
C GLY A 38 -2.51 7.30 4.74
N SER A 39 -3.57 7.67 4.02
CA SER A 39 -4.83 6.91 4.03
C SER A 39 -4.71 5.52 3.41
N GLY A 40 -4.09 5.42 2.23
CA GLY A 40 -3.82 4.16 1.55
C GLY A 40 -2.74 3.35 2.26
N VAL A 41 -1.72 4.02 2.82
CA VAL A 41 -0.66 3.37 3.60
C VAL A 41 -1.26 2.68 4.83
N ALA A 42 -2.10 3.39 5.60
CA ALA A 42 -2.76 2.83 6.77
C ALA A 42 -3.65 1.63 6.42
N ALA A 43 -4.45 1.74 5.37
CA ALA A 43 -5.30 0.64 4.90
C ALA A 43 -4.48 -0.60 4.49
N ALA A 44 -3.37 -0.41 3.78
CA ALA A 44 -2.48 -1.51 3.40
C ALA A 44 -1.80 -2.14 4.64
N GLN A 45 -1.37 -1.32 5.60
CA GLN A 45 -0.82 -1.81 6.86
C GLN A 45 -1.83 -2.63 7.67
N GLU A 46 -3.09 -2.21 7.73
CA GLU A 46 -4.16 -2.99 8.38
C GLU A 46 -4.29 -4.38 7.75
N PHE A 47 -4.28 -4.46 6.41
CA PHE A 47 -4.32 -5.73 5.68
C PHE A 47 -3.11 -6.61 5.99
N TYR A 48 -1.89 -6.10 5.86
CA TYR A 48 -0.67 -6.88 6.13
C TYR A 48 -0.59 -7.39 7.58
N ARG A 49 -1.10 -6.60 8.54
CA ARG A 49 -1.16 -7.01 9.95
C ARG A 49 -2.24 -8.07 10.22
N ALA A 50 -3.36 -8.01 9.52
CA ALA A 50 -4.42 -9.01 9.64
C ALA A 50 -3.96 -10.37 9.08
N ASP A 51 -3.27 -10.38 7.94
CA ASP A 51 -2.70 -11.58 7.31
C ASP A 51 -1.66 -12.27 8.23
N PHE A 52 -0.81 -11.48 8.90
CA PHE A 52 0.13 -11.99 9.90
C PHE A 52 -0.59 -12.65 11.08
N THR A 53 -1.72 -12.09 11.52
CA THR A 53 -2.49 -12.60 12.66
C THR A 53 -3.19 -13.92 12.33
N GLN A 54 -3.69 -14.07 11.11
CA GLN A 54 -4.37 -15.28 10.64
C GLN A 54 -3.39 -16.46 10.43
N THR A 55 -2.18 -16.16 9.97
CA THR A 55 -1.10 -17.15 9.82
C THR A 55 -0.63 -17.71 11.17
N GLN A 56 -0.60 -16.90 12.24
CA GLN A 56 -0.24 -17.38 13.58
C GLN A 56 -1.31 -18.25 14.24
N GLN A 57 -2.60 -17.98 14.03
CA GLN A 57 -3.67 -18.81 14.60
C GLN A 57 -3.77 -20.20 13.99
N SER A 58 -3.34 -20.36 12.74
CA SER A 58 -3.33 -21.66 12.05
C SER A 58 -2.12 -22.54 12.44
N ALA A 59 -1.13 -21.96 13.12
CA ALA A 59 0.09 -22.62 13.57
C ALA A 59 0.07 -23.01 15.07
N ALA A 60 -1.02 -22.67 15.78
CA ALA A 60 -1.29 -23.03 17.17
C ALA A 60 -2.35 -24.13 17.25
#